data_AF-A0AAD0SB02-F1
#
_entry.id   AF-A0AAD0SB02-F1
#
_cell.length_a   1.000
_cell.length_b   1.000
_cell.length_c   1.000
_cell.angle_alpha   90.00
_cell.angle_beta   90.00
_cell.angle_gamma   90.00
#
_symmetry.space_group_name_H-M   'P 1'
#
loop_
_entity.id
_entity.type
_entity.pdbx_description
1 polymer ?
#
loop_
_entity_poly.entity_id
_entity_poly.type
_entity_poly.pdbx_seq_one_letter_code
_entity_poly.pdbx_strand_id
1 'polypeptide(L)'
;MIRKTLNASRLQDEVNRRIHGIHEIIEDGVKIRVPRPQLQEPDETGCNWTMKHFGNTAGYERVIAAVLKAVRAEYNLSSEAKTPGNPFEDVSGN
;
A
#
# COMPACT_ATOMS: atom_id res chain seq x y z
N MET A 1 4.44 -8.05 14.83
CA MET A 1 4.51 -8.25 13.37
C MET A 1 5.32 -7.11 12.77
N ILE A 2 6.34 -7.42 11.97
CA ILE A 2 7.19 -6.40 11.33
C ILE A 2 6.49 -5.96 10.04
N ARG A 3 6.14 -4.67 9.92
CA ARG A 3 5.55 -4.13 8.71
C ARG A 3 6.60 -3.96 7.63
N LYS A 4 6.29 -4.39 6.42
CA LYS A 4 7.16 -4.16 5.25
C LYS A 4 6.89 -2.77 4.70
N THR A 5 7.92 -2.00 4.39
CA THR A 5 7.77 -0.70 3.72
C THR A 5 7.81 -0.88 2.21
N LEU A 6 6.82 -0.32 1.50
CA LEU A 6 6.75 -0.33 0.03
C LEU A 6 6.59 1.07 -0.52
N ASN A 7 7.17 1.31 -1.70
CA ASN A 7 6.98 2.55 -2.45
C ASN A 7 5.53 2.69 -2.93
N ALA A 8 5.10 3.93 -3.18
CA ALA A 8 3.71 4.24 -3.57
C ALA A 8 3.21 3.38 -4.74
N SER A 9 4.02 3.20 -5.79
CA SER A 9 3.65 2.39 -6.95
C SER A 9 3.54 0.91 -6.60
N ARG A 10 4.48 0.36 -5.83
CA ARG A 10 4.44 -1.06 -5.40
C ARG A 10 3.24 -1.35 -4.51
N LEU A 11 2.93 -0.44 -3.60
CA LEU A 11 1.76 -0.53 -2.74
C LEU A 11 0.46 -0.44 -3.54
N GLN A 12 0.41 0.45 -4.54
CA GLN A 12 -0.72 0.54 -5.47
C GLN A 12 -0.90 -0.75 -6.27
N ASP A 13 0.18 -1.30 -6.84
CA ASP A 13 0.16 -2.56 -7.59
C ASP A 13 -0.29 -3.74 -6.72
N GLU A 14 0.17 -3.81 -5.47
CA GLU A 14 -0.23 -4.88 -4.53
C GLU A 14 -1.72 -4.80 -4.19
N VAL A 15 -2.23 -3.61 -3.88
CA VAL A 15 -3.66 -3.39 -3.65
C VAL A 15 -4.46 -3.74 -4.91
N ASN A 16 -4.00 -3.31 -6.09
CA ASN A 16 -4.63 -3.63 -7.36
C ASN A 16 -4.67 -5.13 -7.63
N ARG A 17 -3.56 -5.84 -7.42
CA ARG A 17 -3.46 -7.29 -7.58
C ARG A 17 -4.39 -8.04 -6.63
N ARG A 18 -4.46 -7.63 -5.36
CA ARG A 18 -5.34 -8.28 -4.38
C ARG A 18 -6.82 -8.03 -4.69
N ILE A 19 -7.17 -6.80 -5.10
CA ILE A 19 -8.56 -6.47 -5.48
C ILE A 19 -8.97 -7.23 -6.74
N HIS A 20 -8.18 -7.17 -7.81
CA HIS A 20 -8.46 -7.87 -9.07
C HIS A 20 -8.22 -9.38 -8.99
N GLY A 21 -7.72 -9.89 -7.85
CA GLY A 21 -7.59 -11.31 -7.56
C GLY A 21 -8.82 -11.90 -6.87
N ILE A 22 -9.78 -11.08 -6.45
CA ILE A 22 -11.02 -11.54 -5.82
C ILE A 22 -11.91 -12.16 -6.90
N HIS A 23 -12.37 -13.39 -6.65
CA HIS A 23 -13.20 -14.14 -7.61
C HIS A 23 -14.42 -13.34 -8.09
N GLU A 24 -15.17 -12.73 -7.17
CA GLU A 24 -16.34 -11.89 -7.49
C GLU A 24 -15.99 -10.75 -8.48
N ILE A 25 -14.87 -10.06 -8.27
CA ILE A 25 -14.43 -8.96 -9.13
C ILE A 25 -13.97 -9.47 -10.51
N ILE A 26 -13.35 -10.64 -10.55
CA ILE A 26 -12.93 -11.31 -11.79
C ILE A 26 -14.15 -11.75 -12.58
N GLU A 27 -15.13 -12.38 -11.93
CA GLU A 27 -16.35 -12.88 -12.55
C GLU A 27 -17.20 -11.74 -13.13
N ASP A 28 -17.37 -10.66 -12.39
CA ASP A 28 -18.09 -9.46 -12.87
C ASP A 28 -17.23 -8.59 -13.83
N GLY A 29 -15.94 -8.90 -14.02
CA GLY A 29 -15.03 -8.15 -14.89
C GLY A 29 -14.82 -6.69 -14.45
N VAL A 30 -15.00 -6.41 -13.16
CA VAL A 30 -15.06 -5.06 -12.61
C VAL A 30 -13.66 -4.47 -12.52
N LYS A 31 -13.42 -3.40 -13.28
CA LYS A 31 -12.16 -2.66 -13.19
C LYS A 31 -12.23 -1.63 -12.08
N ILE A 32 -11.83 -2.03 -10.88
CA ILE A 32 -11.71 -1.10 -9.75
C ILE A 32 -10.48 -0.21 -9.97
N ARG A 33 -10.71 1.10 -9.94
CA ARG A 33 -9.63 2.09 -10.06
C ARG A 33 -9.00 2.30 -8.70
N VAL A 34 -7.80 1.76 -8.52
CA VAL A 34 -7.00 1.95 -7.30
C VAL A 34 -6.23 3.27 -7.39
N PRO A 35 -6.47 4.25 -6.50
CA PRO A 35 -5.75 5.50 -6.50
C PRO A 35 -4.34 5.33 -5.94
N ARG A 36 -3.46 6.29 -6.22
CA ARG A 36 -2.12 6.32 -5.65
C ARG A 36 -2.21 6.54 -4.13
N PRO A 37 -1.48 5.76 -3.30
CA PRO A 37 -1.46 5.96 -1.86
C PRO A 37 -0.81 7.31 -1.53
N GLN A 38 -1.44 8.06 -0.62
CA GLN A 38 -0.91 9.31 -0.10
C GLN A 38 -0.38 9.08 1.32
N LEU A 39 0.79 9.67 1.60
CA LEU A 39 1.37 9.65 2.94
C LEU A 39 0.47 10.45 3.89
N GLN A 40 0.22 9.90 5.06
CA GLN A 40 -0.49 10.57 6.17
C GLN A 40 0.19 10.25 7.50
N GLU A 41 -0.25 10.92 8.55
CA GLU A 41 0.16 10.57 9.91
C GLU A 41 -0.22 9.12 10.23
N PRO A 42 0.65 8.38 10.95
CA PRO A 42 0.38 7.02 11.35
C PRO A 42 -0.89 6.98 12.19
N ASP A 43 -1.88 6.22 11.72
CA ASP A 43 -3.16 6.05 12.40
C ASP A 43 -3.01 5.22 13.71
N GLU A 44 -4.10 4.95 14.44
CA GLU A 44 -4.08 4.05 15.62
C GLU A 44 -3.57 2.65 15.28
N THR A 45 -3.77 2.25 14.02
CA THR A 45 -3.19 1.02 13.48
C THR A 45 -1.69 1.15 13.25
N GLY A 46 -1.13 2.35 13.13
CA GLY A 46 0.27 2.68 12.78
C GLY A 46 0.53 2.68 11.27
N CYS A 47 -0.53 2.76 10.45
CA CYS A 47 -0.47 2.88 9.01
C CYS A 47 -0.26 4.36 8.62
N ASN A 48 0.80 4.65 7.88
CA ASN A 48 1.20 6.01 7.50
C ASN A 48 0.72 6.44 6.10
N TRP A 49 -0.32 5.80 5.57
CA TRP A 49 -0.84 6.11 4.25
C TRP A 49 -2.34 5.87 4.12
N THR A 50 -2.94 6.55 3.14
CA THR A 50 -4.37 6.45 2.85
C THR A 50 -4.68 6.53 1.37
N MET A 51 -5.85 6.01 1.02
CA MET A 51 -6.43 5.99 -0.32
C MET A 51 -7.90 6.35 -0.16
N LYS A 52 -8.35 7.45 -0.77
CA LYS A 52 -9.72 7.98 -0.58
C LYS A 52 -10.64 7.82 -1.79
N HIS A 53 -10.09 7.85 -3.01
CA HIS A 53 -10.87 7.91 -4.25
C HIS A 53 -10.78 6.61 -5.06
N PHE A 54 -11.30 5.52 -4.49
CA PHE A 54 -11.47 4.30 -5.28
C PHE A 54 -12.61 4.50 -6.29
N GLY A 55 -12.36 4.14 -7.54
CA GLY A 55 -13.38 4.18 -8.58
C GLY A 55 -14.04 2.82 -8.75
N ASN A 56 -15.36 2.81 -8.99
CA ASN A 56 -16.13 1.61 -9.30
C ASN A 56 -16.17 0.57 -8.15
N THR A 57 -16.38 1.03 -6.92
CA THR A 57 -16.44 0.17 -5.72
C THR A 57 -17.86 -0.24 -5.32
N ALA A 58 -18.88 0.27 -6.01
CA ALA A 58 -20.28 0.00 -5.69
C ALA A 58 -20.54 -1.52 -5.72
N GLY A 59 -20.99 -2.09 -4.60
CA GLY A 59 -21.19 -3.53 -4.43
C GLY A 59 -20.00 -4.30 -3.84
N TYR A 60 -18.78 -3.75 -3.91
CA TYR A 60 -17.54 -4.41 -3.48
C TYR A 60 -16.85 -3.75 -2.28
N GLU A 61 -17.46 -2.71 -1.70
CA GLU A 61 -16.88 -1.89 -0.63
C GLU A 61 -16.39 -2.72 0.56
N ARG A 62 -17.15 -3.75 0.96
CA ARG A 62 -16.76 -4.65 2.05
C ARG A 62 -15.49 -5.43 1.74
N VAL A 63 -15.40 -5.99 0.53
CA VAL A 63 -14.27 -6.83 0.13
C VAL A 63 -13.02 -5.97 -0.05
N ILE A 64 -13.18 -4.79 -0.66
CA ILE A 64 -12.12 -3.80 -0.79
C ILE A 64 -11.64 -3.32 0.58
N ALA A 65 -12.56 -3.01 1.50
CA ALA A 65 -12.20 -2.59 2.86
C ALA A 65 -11.41 -3.68 3.60
N ALA A 66 -11.77 -4.96 3.43
CA ALA A 66 -11.03 -6.08 4.00
C ALA A 66 -9.61 -6.19 3.43
N VAL A 67 -9.46 -6.10 2.10
CA VAL A 67 -8.15 -6.10 1.44
C VAL A 67 -7.30 -4.93 1.91
N LEU A 68 -7.89 -3.72 1.97
CA LEU A 68 -7.18 -2.53 2.45
C LEU A 68 -6.74 -2.67 3.89
N LYS A 69 -7.60 -3.21 4.77
CA LYS A 69 -7.23 -3.44 6.17
C LYS A 69 -6.05 -4.40 6.31
N ALA A 70 -6.04 -5.49 5.52
CA ALA A 70 -4.92 -6.43 5.50
C ALA A 70 -3.62 -5.77 5.01
N VAL A 71 -3.69 -5.06 3.87
CA VAL A 71 -2.51 -4.37 3.31
C VAL A 71 -2.01 -3.29 4.25
N ARG A 72 -2.88 -2.52 4.93
CA ARG A 72 -2.48 -1.52 5.94
C ARG A 72 -1.82 -2.14 7.18
N ALA A 73 -2.22 -3.35 7.55
CA ALA A 73 -1.61 -4.06 8.67
C ALA A 73 -0.22 -4.61 8.31
N GLU A 74 -0.04 -5.05 7.07
CA GLU A 74 1.18 -5.68 6.55
C GLU A 74 2.22 -4.67 6.02
N TYR A 75 1.75 -3.57 5.42
CA TYR A 75 2.57 -2.65 4.65
C TYR A 75 2.43 -1.19 5.07
N ASN A 76 3.58 -0.52 5.18
CA ASN A 76 3.66 0.92 5.32
C ASN A 76 4.14 1.56 4.01
N LEU A 77 3.72 2.80 3.76
CA LEU A 77 4.21 3.56 2.64
C LEU A 77 5.61 4.03 2.97
N SER A 78 6.57 3.61 2.17
CA SER A 78 7.88 4.22 2.18
C SER A 78 7.72 5.64 1.65
N SER A 79 7.55 6.59 2.58
CA SER A 79 8.08 7.93 2.35
C SER A 79 9.53 7.72 1.92
N GLU A 80 10.01 8.40 0.88
CA GLU A 80 11.44 8.61 0.71
C GLU A 80 11.95 9.48 1.88
N ALA A 81 11.78 9.02 3.12
CA ALA A 81 12.79 9.25 4.10
C ALA A 81 13.98 8.51 3.51
N LYS A 82 14.90 9.26 2.88
CA LYS A 82 16.30 8.88 2.78
C LYS A 82 16.57 8.01 3.98
N THR A 83 16.81 6.72 3.80
CA THR A 83 17.62 6.02 4.77
C THR A 83 18.92 6.84 4.77
N PRO A 84 19.33 7.54 5.84
CA PRO A 84 20.71 7.95 5.95
C PRO A 84 21.49 6.70 6.35
N GLY A 85 21.40 5.66 5.52
CA GLY A 85 22.31 4.53 5.54
C GLY A 85 23.29 4.84 4.44
N ASN A 86 24.22 5.76 4.71
CA ASN A 86 25.35 6.02 3.83
C ASN A 86 26.01 4.67 3.51
N PRO A 87 25.99 4.19 2.26
CA PRO A 87 26.69 2.96 1.89
C PRO A 87 28.20 3.19 1.67
N PHE A 88 28.72 4.36 2.06
CA PHE A 88 30.10 4.80 1.83
C PHE A 88 30.79 5.36 3.10
N GLU A 89 30.30 5.02 4.29
CA GLU A 89 31.03 5.28 5.54
C GLU A 89 31.69 3.99 6.04
N ASP A 90 32.68 3.49 5.29
CA ASP A 90 33.82 2.80 5.91
C ASP A 90 35.01 2.77 4.93
N VAL A 91 36.19 3.00 5.50
CA VAL A 91 37.54 2.94 4.89
C VAL A 91 38.05 4.18 4.13
N SER A 92 38.09 5.32 4.82
CA SER A 92 39.32 6.13 4.76
C SER A 92 40.30 5.54 5.78
N GLY A 93 41.11 4.59 5.32
CA GLY A 93 42.21 3.99 6.07
C GLY A 93 43.52 4.65 5.66
N ASN A 94 44.10 5.38 6.61
CA ASN A 94 45.38 6.09 6.58
C ASN A 94 46.58 5.20 6.21
#